data_AF-A0A9E4RMM2-F1
#
_entry.id   AF-A0A9E4RMM2-F1
#
_cell.length_a   1.000
_cell.length_b   1.000
_cell.length_c   1.000
_cell.angle_alpha   90.00
_cell.angle_beta   90.00
_cell.angle_gamma   90.00
#
_symmetry.space_group_name_H-M   'P 1'
#
loop_
_entity.id
_entity.type
_entity.pdbx_description
1 polymer ?
#
loop_
_entity_poly.entity_id
_entity_poly.type
_entity_poly.pdbx_seq_one_letter_code
_entity_poly.pdbx_strand_id
1 'polypeptide(L)'
;RLRDYLVTLKAIFKTFQTNERPSHEGPHYRFTLMSPFFNPGANDAGHLPIYISAVNPYNCRLVGELCDGIRMHPFNTAKYTKEVIVPAIEEGAKKAGRDISEIDLVGGNFIITGANEEEVERAKGPIRQQLSFYASTRVYHPVLEIHGWEETGQELFRLSMEGKWPEMAAAITDEMLEEFAIIGTYDELVPKIKARFGGVLSTLGFGFGFGARTAQDDERLTAVIEELKQI
;
A
#
# COMPACT_ATOMS: atom_id res chain seq x y z
N ARG A 1 1.59 -11.77 17.75
CA ARG A 1 0.26 -11.09 17.80
C ARG A 1 -0.44 -11.09 16.45
N LEU A 2 -0.01 -10.33 15.42
CA LEU A 2 -0.75 -10.23 14.14
C LEU A 2 -1.00 -11.59 13.45
N ARG A 3 0.01 -12.47 13.37
CA ARG A 3 -0.17 -13.83 12.86
C ARG A 3 -1.34 -14.56 13.52
N ASP A 4 -1.36 -14.55 14.85
CA ASP A 4 -2.37 -15.26 15.63
C ASP A 4 -3.77 -14.67 15.40
N TYR A 5 -3.85 -13.34 15.26
CA TYR A 5 -5.09 -12.68 14.86
C TYR A 5 -5.58 -13.16 13.48
N LEU A 6 -4.71 -13.23 12.48
CA LEU A 6 -5.08 -13.70 11.13
C LEU A 6 -5.55 -15.15 11.12
N VAL A 7 -4.86 -16.04 11.84
CA VAL A 7 -5.28 -17.45 11.97
C VAL A 7 -6.63 -17.54 12.68
N THR A 8 -6.83 -16.76 13.75
CA THR A 8 -8.13 -16.69 14.45
C THR A 8 -9.24 -16.20 13.52
N LEU A 9 -8.98 -15.15 12.73
CA LEU A 9 -9.95 -14.59 11.79
C LEU A 9 -10.35 -15.62 10.72
N LYS A 10 -9.38 -16.35 10.17
CA LYS A 10 -9.65 -17.45 9.24
C LYS A 10 -10.48 -18.57 9.89
N ALA A 11 -10.19 -18.92 11.14
CA ALA A 11 -10.98 -19.92 11.88
C ALA A 11 -12.43 -19.46 12.10
N ILE A 12 -12.64 -18.18 12.39
CA ILE A 12 -13.98 -17.56 12.50
C ILE A 12 -14.72 -17.67 11.17
N PHE A 13 -14.12 -17.22 10.07
CA PHE A 13 -14.76 -17.31 8.75
C PHE A 13 -15.04 -18.75 8.34
N LYS A 14 -14.11 -19.69 8.58
CA LYS A 14 -14.36 -21.11 8.33
C LYS A 14 -15.56 -21.62 9.15
N THR A 15 -15.64 -21.27 10.43
CA THR A 15 -16.76 -21.65 11.32
C THR A 15 -18.08 -21.14 10.79
N PHE A 16 -18.15 -19.88 10.35
CA PHE A 16 -19.36 -19.32 9.76
C PHE A 16 -19.78 -20.04 8.47
N GLN A 17 -18.81 -20.34 7.60
CA GLN A 17 -19.08 -20.96 6.30
C GLN A 17 -19.45 -22.45 6.38
N THR A 18 -18.92 -23.18 7.36
CA THR A 18 -19.04 -24.65 7.41
C THR A 18 -19.87 -25.17 8.58
N ASN A 19 -20.20 -24.32 9.55
CA ASN A 19 -20.75 -24.71 10.86
C ASN A 19 -19.88 -25.70 11.65
N GLU A 20 -18.61 -25.91 11.27
CA GLU A 20 -17.66 -26.67 12.09
C GLU A 20 -17.46 -26.00 13.46
N ARG A 21 -17.16 -26.80 14.49
CA ARG A 21 -16.88 -26.24 15.82
C ARG A 21 -15.56 -25.46 15.80
N PRO A 22 -15.53 -24.26 16.41
CA PRO A 22 -14.29 -23.49 16.49
C PRO A 22 -13.25 -24.20 17.37
N SER A 23 -12.00 -24.22 16.92
CA SER A 23 -10.92 -25.01 17.55
C SER A 23 -9.57 -24.28 17.61
N HIS A 24 -9.57 -22.95 17.53
CA HIS A 24 -8.31 -22.19 17.52
C HIS A 24 -7.87 -21.83 18.94
N GLU A 25 -6.67 -22.25 19.31
CA GLU A 25 -6.00 -21.89 20.57
C GLU A 25 -4.59 -21.39 20.26
N GLY A 26 -4.44 -20.07 20.14
CA GLY A 26 -3.18 -19.42 19.85
C GLY A 26 -2.54 -18.76 21.07
N PRO A 27 -1.30 -18.25 20.93
CA PRO A 27 -0.56 -17.60 22.02
C PRO A 27 -1.16 -16.27 22.51
N HIS A 28 -2.11 -15.68 21.78
CA HIS A 28 -2.76 -14.41 22.11
C HIS A 28 -4.28 -14.43 21.98
N TYR A 29 -4.83 -15.25 21.08
CA TYR A 29 -6.25 -15.34 20.82
C TYR A 29 -6.74 -16.77 20.94
N ARG A 30 -7.94 -16.94 21.52
CA ARG A 30 -8.62 -18.21 21.66
C ARG A 30 -10.01 -18.09 21.08
N PHE A 31 -10.34 -18.98 20.15
CA PHE A 31 -11.65 -19.09 19.53
C PHE A 31 -12.10 -20.54 19.53
N THR A 32 -12.85 -20.90 20.58
CA THR A 32 -13.28 -22.28 20.89
C THR A 32 -14.77 -22.40 21.20
N LEU A 33 -15.52 -21.30 21.12
CA LEU A 33 -16.97 -21.28 21.32
C LEU A 33 -17.62 -20.35 20.28
N MET A 34 -18.63 -20.87 19.60
CA MET A 34 -19.52 -20.11 18.71
C MET A 34 -20.95 -20.56 19.00
N SER A 35 -21.72 -19.68 19.64
CA SER A 35 -23.13 -19.93 19.90
C SER A 35 -23.91 -19.83 18.58
N PRO A 36 -24.89 -20.71 18.30
CA PRO A 36 -25.72 -20.61 17.10
C PRO A 36 -26.42 -19.25 16.97
N PHE A 37 -26.70 -18.56 18.09
CA PHE A 37 -27.32 -17.23 18.09
C PHE A 37 -26.41 -16.11 17.55
N PHE A 38 -25.09 -16.33 17.47
CA PHE A 38 -24.11 -15.35 16.98
C PHE A 38 -23.43 -15.78 15.68
N ASN A 39 -23.81 -16.93 15.12
CA ASN A 39 -23.30 -17.39 13.84
C ASN A 39 -24.18 -16.83 12.71
N PRO A 40 -23.68 -15.93 11.86
CA PRO A 40 -24.44 -15.41 10.72
C PRO A 40 -24.66 -16.46 9.62
N GLY A 41 -24.00 -17.62 9.70
CA GLY A 41 -24.04 -18.66 8.68
C GLY A 41 -23.11 -18.36 7.50
N ALA A 42 -23.25 -19.18 6.46
CA ALA A 42 -22.47 -19.03 5.25
C ALA A 42 -22.83 -17.73 4.52
N ASN A 43 -21.81 -17.08 3.95
CA ASN A 43 -22.01 -15.94 3.06
C ASN A 43 -22.06 -16.44 1.62
N ASP A 44 -23.07 -16.00 0.85
CA ASP A 44 -23.23 -16.31 -0.58
C ASP A 44 -22.01 -15.92 -1.42
N ALA A 45 -21.22 -14.94 -0.97
CA ALA A 45 -19.96 -14.54 -1.61
C ALA A 45 -18.81 -15.55 -1.45
N GLY A 46 -18.96 -16.59 -0.61
CA GLY A 46 -17.94 -17.61 -0.40
C GLY A 46 -16.74 -17.11 0.39
N HIS A 47 -15.53 -17.26 -0.17
CA HIS A 47 -14.28 -16.87 0.48
C HIS A 47 -14.20 -15.35 0.65
N LEU A 48 -13.95 -14.89 1.87
CA LEU A 48 -13.74 -13.47 2.18
C LEU A 48 -12.23 -13.18 2.18
N PRO A 49 -11.71 -12.39 1.22
CA PRO A 49 -10.29 -12.18 1.11
C PRO A 49 -9.77 -11.28 2.23
N ILE A 50 -8.60 -11.63 2.77
CA ILE A 50 -7.95 -10.94 3.88
C ILE A 50 -6.73 -10.21 3.35
N TYR A 51 -6.76 -8.88 3.48
CA TYR A 51 -5.65 -7.99 3.16
C TYR A 51 -5.07 -7.38 4.44
N ILE A 52 -3.76 -7.20 4.46
CA ILE A 52 -3.10 -6.34 5.45
C ILE A 52 -2.20 -5.33 4.77
N SER A 53 -1.88 -4.25 5.47
CA SER A 53 -0.79 -3.35 5.08
C SER A 53 0.50 -3.78 5.75
N ALA A 54 1.59 -3.78 5.00
CA ALA A 54 2.92 -4.08 5.50
C ALA A 54 3.96 -3.23 4.76
N VAL A 55 5.01 -2.85 5.48
CA VAL A 55 6.19 -2.16 4.92
C VAL A 55 7.49 -2.87 5.30
N ASN A 56 7.53 -3.53 6.46
CA ASN A 56 8.71 -4.30 6.88
C ASN A 56 8.69 -5.74 6.31
N PRO A 57 9.86 -6.35 6.08
CA PRO A 57 9.96 -7.70 5.52
C PRO A 57 9.25 -8.78 6.34
N TYR A 58 9.24 -8.65 7.67
CA TYR A 58 8.61 -9.64 8.55
C TYR A 58 7.09 -9.74 8.33
N ASN A 59 6.40 -8.60 8.24
CA ASN A 59 4.97 -8.57 7.94
C ASN A 59 4.69 -8.87 6.45
N CYS A 60 5.61 -8.54 5.54
CA CYS A 60 5.48 -8.94 4.12
C CYS A 60 5.52 -10.46 3.95
N ARG A 61 6.41 -11.17 4.66
CA ARG A 61 6.34 -12.65 4.74
C ARG A 61 5.00 -13.15 5.26
N LEU A 62 4.44 -12.48 6.27
CA LEU A 62 3.14 -12.87 6.83
C LEU A 62 2.01 -12.73 5.80
N VAL A 63 2.07 -11.72 4.92
CA VAL A 63 1.17 -11.62 3.75
C VAL A 63 1.30 -12.87 2.89
N GLY A 64 2.54 -13.20 2.48
CA GLY A 64 2.85 -14.41 1.72
C GLY A 64 2.23 -15.67 2.29
N GLU A 65 2.39 -15.84 3.60
CA GLU A 65 1.94 -17.04 4.28
C GLU A 65 0.41 -17.11 4.46
N LEU A 66 -0.26 -15.99 4.76
CA LEU A 66 -1.63 -16.02 5.30
C LEU A 66 -2.64 -15.10 4.62
N CYS A 67 -2.25 -14.17 3.74
CA CYS A 67 -3.17 -13.18 3.19
C CYS A 67 -3.47 -13.44 1.72
N ASP A 68 -4.63 -12.95 1.28
CA ASP A 68 -5.05 -12.95 -0.13
C ASP A 68 -4.47 -11.73 -0.87
N GLY A 69 -4.00 -10.73 -0.14
CA GLY A 69 -3.26 -9.62 -0.72
C GLY A 69 -2.63 -8.68 0.30
N ILE A 70 -1.88 -7.72 -0.23
CA ILE A 70 -1.29 -6.60 0.52
C ILE A 70 -1.87 -5.29 0.03
N ARG A 71 -2.14 -4.36 0.95
CA ARG A 71 -2.41 -2.95 0.60
C ARG A 71 -1.22 -2.09 1.02
N MET A 72 -0.34 -1.81 0.06
CA MET A 72 0.84 -0.97 0.27
C MET A 72 0.43 0.49 0.44
N HIS A 73 1.10 1.18 1.36
CA HIS A 73 0.93 2.62 1.55
C HIS A 73 1.62 3.38 0.39
N PRO A 74 1.10 4.53 -0.08
CA PRO A 74 1.72 5.31 -1.16
C PRO A 74 3.11 5.87 -0.83
N PHE A 75 3.46 5.96 0.46
CA PHE A 75 4.85 6.15 0.92
C PHE A 75 5.64 4.85 0.72
N ASN A 76 5.88 4.53 -0.54
CA ASN A 76 6.63 3.37 -0.98
C ASN A 76 7.20 3.70 -2.37
N THR A 77 8.33 3.12 -2.73
CA THR A 77 8.96 3.36 -4.04
C THR A 77 8.91 2.09 -4.87
N ALA A 78 9.04 2.23 -6.19
CA ALA A 78 9.13 1.05 -7.07
C ALA A 78 10.34 0.18 -6.72
N LYS A 79 11.46 0.82 -6.35
CA LYS A 79 12.68 0.14 -5.89
C LYS A 79 12.42 -0.69 -4.63
N TYR A 80 11.88 -0.08 -3.57
CA TYR A 80 11.58 -0.79 -2.32
C TYR A 80 10.53 -1.90 -2.52
N THR A 81 9.55 -1.69 -3.40
CA THR A 81 8.58 -2.72 -3.77
C THR A 81 9.27 -3.95 -4.37
N LYS A 82 10.10 -3.74 -5.39
CA LYS A 82 10.76 -4.81 -6.16
C LYS A 82 11.86 -5.52 -5.36
N GLU A 83 12.61 -4.79 -4.55
CA GLU A 83 13.80 -5.31 -3.86
C GLU A 83 13.51 -5.81 -2.45
N VAL A 84 12.44 -5.35 -1.80
CA VAL A 84 12.13 -5.67 -0.39
C VAL A 84 10.77 -6.33 -0.22
N ILE A 85 9.69 -5.69 -0.70
CA ILE A 85 8.33 -6.16 -0.44
C ILE A 85 8.06 -7.47 -1.18
N VAL A 86 8.24 -7.49 -2.50
CA VAL A 86 7.94 -8.65 -3.35
C VAL A 86 8.76 -9.88 -2.94
N PRO A 87 10.09 -9.79 -2.75
CA PRO A 87 10.88 -10.94 -2.30
C PRO A 87 10.45 -11.48 -0.93
N ALA A 88 10.09 -10.60 0.01
CA ALA A 88 9.61 -11.03 1.32
C ALA A 88 8.24 -11.72 1.25
N ILE A 89 7.32 -11.24 0.40
CA ILE A 89 6.04 -11.92 0.14
C ILE A 89 6.29 -13.29 -0.50
N GLU A 90 7.17 -13.36 -1.49
CA GLU A 90 7.51 -14.60 -2.18
C GLU A 90 8.09 -15.65 -1.22
N GLU A 91 8.99 -15.23 -0.32
CA GLU A 91 9.54 -16.07 0.74
C GLU A 91 8.43 -16.65 1.64
N GLY A 92 7.48 -15.81 2.05
CA GLY A 92 6.33 -16.21 2.84
C GLY A 92 5.40 -17.19 2.09
N ALA A 93 5.11 -16.91 0.82
CA ALA A 93 4.26 -17.75 -0.02
C ALA A 93 4.89 -19.14 -0.20
N LYS A 94 6.17 -19.20 -0.57
CA LYS A 94 6.94 -20.46 -0.71
C LYS A 94 6.90 -21.29 0.56
N LYS A 95 7.10 -20.66 1.73
CA LYS A 95 7.04 -21.34 3.03
C LYS A 95 5.68 -21.94 3.34
N ALA A 96 4.59 -21.32 2.87
CA ALA A 96 3.23 -21.81 3.02
C ALA A 96 2.78 -22.74 1.87
N GLY A 97 3.64 -23.03 0.90
CA GLY A 97 3.29 -23.84 -0.28
C GLY A 97 2.32 -23.14 -1.24
N ARG A 98 2.35 -21.81 -1.29
CA ARG A 98 1.49 -20.95 -2.12
C ARG A 98 2.30 -20.32 -3.25
N ASP A 99 1.62 -19.99 -4.35
CA ASP A 99 2.19 -19.16 -5.41
C ASP A 99 1.98 -17.67 -5.10
N ILE A 100 2.96 -16.83 -5.44
CA ILE A 100 2.83 -15.38 -5.28
C ILE A 100 1.75 -14.81 -6.22
N SER A 101 1.42 -15.47 -7.33
CA SER A 101 0.34 -15.08 -8.22
C SER A 101 -1.05 -15.18 -7.58
N GLU A 102 -1.18 -15.91 -6.47
CA GLU A 102 -2.42 -15.97 -5.67
C GLU A 102 -2.58 -14.77 -4.73
N ILE A 103 -1.61 -13.86 -4.70
CA ILE A 103 -1.56 -12.74 -3.77
C ILE A 103 -1.73 -11.44 -4.55
N ASP A 104 -2.82 -10.72 -4.26
CA ASP A 104 -3.08 -9.43 -4.86
C ASP A 104 -2.16 -8.35 -4.28
N LEU A 105 -1.24 -7.88 -5.11
CA LEU A 105 -0.31 -6.80 -4.78
C LEU A 105 -0.96 -5.45 -5.10
N VAL A 106 -1.67 -4.90 -4.11
CA VAL A 106 -2.32 -3.59 -4.22
C VAL A 106 -1.35 -2.50 -3.79
N GLY A 107 -1.07 -1.56 -4.67
CA GLY A 107 -0.20 -0.43 -4.36
C GLY A 107 -0.24 0.67 -5.41
N GLY A 108 0.66 1.61 -5.30
CA GLY A 108 0.73 2.77 -6.18
C GLY A 108 1.52 3.86 -5.50
N ASN A 109 1.99 4.81 -6.29
CA ASN A 109 2.62 6.02 -5.79
C ASN A 109 1.60 7.14 -5.60
N PHE A 110 2.05 8.25 -5.02
CA PHE A 110 1.33 9.51 -5.17
C PHE A 110 1.22 9.85 -6.67
N ILE A 111 0.18 10.61 -7.03
CA ILE A 111 -0.01 11.11 -8.39
C ILE A 111 0.00 12.63 -8.34
N ILE A 112 0.91 13.22 -9.09
CA ILE A 112 1.01 14.67 -9.32
C ILE A 112 0.65 14.90 -10.79
N THR A 113 -0.54 15.44 -11.02
CA THR A 113 -1.09 15.62 -12.37
C THR A 113 -1.78 16.96 -12.54
N GLY A 114 -1.94 17.35 -13.80
CA GLY A 114 -2.64 18.56 -14.23
C GLY A 114 -2.94 18.52 -15.73
N ALA A 115 -3.72 19.48 -16.20
CA ALA A 115 -4.02 19.65 -17.62
C ALA A 115 -2.82 20.12 -18.45
N ASN A 116 -1.84 20.72 -17.79
CA ASN A 116 -0.63 21.30 -18.37
C ASN A 116 0.49 21.31 -17.30
N GLU A 117 1.71 21.66 -17.71
CA GLU A 117 2.86 21.65 -16.81
C GLU A 117 2.77 22.65 -15.65
N GLU A 118 2.12 23.79 -15.83
CA GLU A 118 1.95 24.77 -14.74
C GLU A 118 1.10 24.19 -13.60
N GLU A 119 0.02 23.47 -13.96
CA GLU A 119 -0.80 22.76 -12.99
C GLU A 119 -0.06 21.62 -12.30
N VAL A 120 0.74 20.85 -13.05
CA VAL A 120 1.60 19.79 -12.51
C VAL A 120 2.60 20.36 -11.50
N GLU A 121 3.27 21.46 -11.84
CA GLU A 121 4.26 22.11 -10.96
C GLU A 121 3.60 22.61 -9.67
N ARG A 122 2.44 23.26 -9.77
CA ARG A 122 1.67 23.70 -8.60
C ARG A 122 1.24 22.54 -7.70
N ALA A 123 0.98 21.36 -8.26
CA ALA A 123 0.57 20.17 -7.52
C ALA A 123 1.73 19.50 -6.74
N LYS A 124 3.00 19.83 -7.03
CA LYS A 124 4.15 19.27 -6.30
C LYS A 124 4.18 19.67 -4.83
N GLY A 125 3.91 20.94 -4.52
CA GLY A 125 4.04 21.50 -3.17
C GLY A 125 3.26 20.72 -2.09
N PRO A 126 1.94 20.50 -2.25
CA PRO A 126 1.15 19.70 -1.30
C PRO A 126 1.66 18.27 -1.11
N ILE A 127 2.16 17.63 -2.17
CA ILE A 127 2.71 16.28 -2.08
C ILE A 127 4.07 16.27 -1.37
N ARG A 128 4.93 17.29 -1.56
CA ARG A 128 6.15 17.46 -0.76
C ARG A 128 5.84 17.52 0.73
N GLN A 129 4.80 18.26 1.11
CA GLN A 129 4.37 18.36 2.51
C GLN A 129 3.88 17.03 3.08
N GLN A 130 3.11 16.26 2.31
CA GLN A 130 2.68 14.93 2.75
C GLN A 130 3.85 13.96 2.85
N LEU A 131 4.74 13.97 1.85
CA LEU A 131 5.89 13.10 1.80
C LEU A 131 6.82 13.36 2.99
N SER A 132 7.07 14.63 3.32
CA SER A 132 7.90 15.01 4.46
C SER A 132 7.33 14.55 5.80
N PHE A 133 6.01 14.58 5.96
CA PHE A 133 5.33 14.05 7.15
C PHE A 133 5.47 12.53 7.28
N TYR A 134 5.28 11.77 6.20
CA TYR A 134 5.45 10.32 6.26
C TYR A 134 6.92 9.93 6.48
N ALA A 135 7.83 10.61 5.78
CA ALA A 135 9.27 10.41 5.90
C ALA A 135 9.81 10.72 7.30
N SER A 136 9.14 11.59 8.07
CA SER A 136 9.51 11.85 9.47
C SER A 136 9.14 10.70 10.41
N THR A 137 8.33 9.73 9.98
CA THR A 137 7.97 8.58 10.82
C THR A 137 8.98 7.45 10.63
N ARG A 138 9.69 7.10 11.71
CA ARG A 138 10.78 6.10 11.72
C ARG A 138 10.45 4.75 11.08
N VAL A 139 9.17 4.34 11.10
CA VAL A 139 8.74 3.08 10.47
C VAL A 139 8.99 3.04 8.96
N TYR A 140 9.09 4.21 8.32
CA TYR A 140 9.32 4.36 6.88
C TYR A 140 10.78 4.62 6.50
N HIS A 141 11.69 4.80 7.46
CA HIS A 141 13.11 5.06 7.16
C HIS A 141 13.77 3.99 6.29
N PRO A 142 13.43 2.68 6.39
CA PRO A 142 13.98 1.69 5.45
C PRO A 142 13.67 1.98 3.97
N VAL A 143 12.57 2.69 3.68
CA VAL A 143 12.22 3.12 2.31
C VAL A 143 13.12 4.26 1.83
N LEU A 144 13.65 5.08 2.75
CA LEU A 144 14.62 6.14 2.46
C LEU A 144 16.05 5.59 2.37
N GLU A 145 16.40 4.67 3.28
CA GLU A 145 17.70 3.99 3.36
C GLU A 145 18.08 3.31 2.04
N ILE A 146 17.15 2.64 1.37
CA ILE A 146 17.43 1.99 0.08
C ILE A 146 17.87 2.98 -1.03
N HIS A 147 17.59 4.26 -0.85
CA HIS A 147 17.97 5.35 -1.76
C HIS A 147 19.15 6.20 -1.26
N GLY A 148 19.72 5.87 -0.09
CA GLY A 148 20.80 6.66 0.52
C GLY A 148 20.33 7.96 1.17
N TRP A 149 19.06 8.01 1.61
CA TRP A 149 18.44 9.19 2.21
C TRP A 149 18.24 9.06 3.74
N GLU A 150 19.13 8.33 4.41
CA GLU A 150 19.08 8.08 5.85
C GLU A 150 19.13 9.38 6.64
N GLU A 151 20.05 10.27 6.28
CA GLU A 151 20.23 11.57 6.92
C GLU A 151 19.00 12.44 6.76
N THR A 152 18.36 12.41 5.58
CA THR A 152 17.11 13.13 5.33
C THR A 152 15.98 12.63 6.24
N GLY A 153 15.81 11.32 6.40
CA GLY A 153 14.82 10.76 7.32
C GLY A 153 15.03 11.19 8.77
N GLN A 154 16.28 11.19 9.24
CA GLN A 154 16.64 11.65 10.58
C GLN A 154 16.35 13.14 10.78
N GLU A 155 16.69 13.97 9.79
CA GLU A 155 16.44 15.40 9.82
C GLU A 155 14.93 15.70 9.81
N LEU A 156 14.16 15.02 8.97
CA LEU A 156 12.70 15.15 8.93
C LEU A 156 12.05 14.75 10.25
N PHE A 157 12.51 13.66 10.89
CA PHE A 157 12.07 13.28 12.24
C PHE A 157 12.33 14.43 13.23
N ARG A 158 13.54 15.00 13.23
CA ARG A 158 13.92 16.11 14.12
C ARG A 158 13.04 17.35 13.90
N LEU A 159 12.89 17.79 12.65
CA LEU A 159 12.07 18.95 12.28
C LEU A 159 10.59 18.76 12.66
N SER A 160 10.06 17.54 12.54
CA SER A 160 8.68 17.25 12.94
C SER A 160 8.45 17.39 14.45
N MET A 161 9.43 17.00 15.27
CA MET A 161 9.40 17.19 16.73
C MET A 161 9.52 18.66 17.13
N GLU A 162 10.15 19.48 16.29
CA GLU A 162 10.29 20.93 16.46
C GLU A 162 9.11 21.73 15.88
N GLY A 163 8.16 21.09 15.19
CA GLY A 163 7.02 21.75 14.56
C GLY A 163 7.37 22.59 13.33
N LYS A 164 8.52 22.33 12.69
CA LYS A 164 9.08 23.07 11.55
C LYS A 164 8.56 22.55 10.21
N TRP A 165 7.24 22.64 10.01
CA TRP A 165 6.56 22.05 8.86
C TRP A 165 7.00 22.59 7.49
N PRO A 166 7.19 23.91 7.30
CA PRO A 166 7.70 24.44 6.02
C PRO A 166 9.10 23.92 5.67
N GLU A 167 9.98 23.82 6.66
CA GLU A 167 11.35 23.31 6.49
C GLU A 167 11.34 21.82 6.13
N MET A 168 10.42 21.04 6.68
CA MET A 168 10.24 19.64 6.31
C MET A 168 9.89 19.49 4.82
N ALA A 169 8.96 20.29 4.31
CA ALA A 169 8.61 20.23 2.88
C ALA A 169 9.79 20.62 1.97
N ALA A 170 10.59 21.60 2.40
CA ALA A 170 11.77 22.05 1.67
C ALA A 170 12.91 21.01 1.65
N ALA A 171 12.97 20.11 2.64
CA ALA A 171 13.96 19.04 2.70
C ALA A 171 13.71 17.90 1.69
N ILE A 172 12.50 17.83 1.11
CA ILE A 172 12.22 16.90 0.01
C ILE A 172 12.78 17.50 -1.28
N THR A 173 13.59 16.74 -2.01
CA THR A 173 14.17 17.14 -3.31
C THR A 173 13.25 16.75 -4.49
N ASP A 174 13.50 17.24 -5.71
CA ASP A 174 12.80 16.77 -6.91
C ASP A 174 13.05 15.27 -7.16
N GLU A 175 14.28 14.81 -6.96
CA GLU A 175 14.65 13.39 -7.07
C GLU A 175 13.81 12.49 -6.14
N MET A 176 13.66 12.89 -4.87
CA MET A 176 12.78 12.18 -3.94
C MET A 176 11.34 12.19 -4.43
N LEU A 177 10.85 13.34 -4.90
CA LEU A 177 9.48 13.46 -5.37
C LEU A 177 9.22 12.53 -6.56
N GLU A 178 10.17 12.40 -7.49
CA GLU A 178 10.08 11.50 -8.64
C GLU A 178 10.05 10.01 -8.26
N GLU A 179 10.78 9.60 -7.21
CA GLU A 179 10.76 8.22 -6.71
C GLU A 179 9.42 7.84 -6.03
N PHE A 180 8.81 8.81 -5.34
CA PHE A 180 7.58 8.60 -4.58
C PHE A 180 6.29 8.97 -5.31
N ALA A 181 6.37 9.70 -6.43
CA ALA A 181 5.21 10.14 -7.19
C ALA A 181 5.33 9.83 -8.68
N ILE A 182 4.21 9.49 -9.31
CA ILE A 182 4.05 9.60 -10.77
C ILE A 182 3.73 11.06 -11.07
N ILE A 183 4.59 11.73 -11.83
CA ILE A 183 4.49 13.16 -12.14
C ILE A 183 4.31 13.32 -13.64
N GLY A 184 3.24 13.98 -14.06
CA GLY A 184 3.01 14.27 -15.48
C GLY A 184 1.61 14.80 -15.75
N THR A 185 1.37 15.26 -16.98
CA THR A 185 0.00 15.59 -17.43
C THR A 185 -0.85 14.32 -17.55
N TYR A 186 -2.17 14.47 -17.67
CA TYR A 186 -3.09 13.33 -17.70
C TYR A 186 -2.74 12.27 -18.77
N ASP A 187 -2.30 12.70 -19.94
CA ASP A 187 -1.87 11.87 -21.07
C ASP A 187 -0.53 11.14 -20.83
N GLU A 188 0.27 11.61 -19.87
CA GLU A 188 1.53 10.97 -19.50
C GLU A 188 1.39 9.94 -18.37
N LEU A 189 0.26 9.91 -17.67
CA LEU A 189 0.10 9.06 -16.47
C LEU A 189 0.21 7.58 -16.81
N VAL A 190 -0.55 7.11 -17.80
CA VAL A 190 -0.61 5.69 -18.18
C VAL A 190 0.78 5.14 -18.57
N PRO A 191 1.54 5.76 -19.50
CA PRO A 191 2.86 5.26 -19.85
C PRO A 191 3.83 5.28 -18.66
N LYS A 192 3.79 6.31 -17.80
CA LYS A 192 4.65 6.41 -16.60
C LYS A 192 4.31 5.33 -15.56
N ILE A 193 3.02 5.07 -15.32
CA ILE A 193 2.56 3.99 -14.43
C ILE A 193 3.00 2.63 -14.96
N LYS A 194 2.79 2.37 -16.25
CA LYS A 194 3.17 1.11 -16.90
C LYS A 194 4.67 0.87 -16.81
N ALA A 195 5.49 1.89 -17.08
CA ALA A 195 6.94 1.80 -16.98
C ALA A 195 7.39 1.48 -15.54
N ARG A 196 6.72 2.05 -14.54
CA ARG A 196 7.12 1.89 -13.14
C ARG A 196 6.67 0.55 -12.53
N PHE A 197 5.41 0.18 -12.76
CA PHE A 197 4.71 -0.88 -12.04
C PHE A 197 4.20 -2.04 -12.92
N GLY A 198 4.35 -1.95 -14.25
CA GLY A 198 3.97 -3.03 -15.16
C GLY A 198 4.62 -4.36 -14.77
N GLY A 199 3.82 -5.40 -14.60
CA GLY A 199 4.28 -6.73 -14.19
C GLY A 199 4.69 -6.85 -12.72
N VAL A 200 4.47 -5.82 -11.90
CA VAL A 200 4.79 -5.83 -10.46
C VAL A 200 3.52 -5.80 -9.61
N LEU A 201 2.63 -4.85 -9.88
CA LEU A 201 1.37 -4.70 -9.14
C LEU A 201 0.26 -5.44 -9.85
N SER A 202 -0.55 -6.15 -9.07
CA SER A 202 -1.79 -6.79 -9.56
C SER A 202 -2.94 -5.77 -9.60
N THR A 203 -2.95 -4.83 -8.64
CA THR A 203 -3.98 -3.80 -8.53
C THR A 203 -3.35 -2.44 -8.24
N LEU A 204 -3.71 -1.44 -9.04
CA LEU A 204 -3.27 -0.07 -8.82
C LEU A 204 -4.24 0.66 -7.87
N GLY A 205 -3.73 1.12 -6.74
CA GLY A 205 -4.36 2.12 -5.89
C GLY A 205 -4.20 3.50 -6.51
N PHE A 206 -5.31 4.04 -7.03
CA PHE A 206 -5.32 5.36 -7.63
C PHE A 206 -5.69 6.42 -6.59
N GLY A 207 -4.67 6.91 -5.87
CA GLY A 207 -4.84 7.95 -4.85
C GLY A 207 -4.57 9.33 -5.42
N PHE A 208 -5.62 10.10 -5.71
CA PHE A 208 -5.46 11.51 -6.05
C PHE A 208 -5.14 12.32 -4.80
N GLY A 209 -4.10 13.16 -4.88
CA GLY A 209 -3.79 14.12 -3.83
C GLY A 209 -4.98 15.06 -3.55
N PHE A 210 -4.95 15.70 -2.38
CA PHE A 210 -5.97 16.67 -2.00
C PHE A 210 -5.85 17.93 -2.88
N GLY A 211 -6.73 18.07 -3.86
CA GLY A 211 -6.89 19.25 -4.70
C GLY A 211 -8.36 19.46 -5.08
N ALA A 212 -8.76 20.71 -5.31
CA ALA A 212 -10.09 21.00 -5.84
C ALA A 212 -10.17 20.43 -7.27
N ARG A 213 -11.03 19.43 -7.47
CA ARG A 213 -11.27 18.80 -8.78
C ARG A 213 -12.43 19.49 -9.49
N THR A 214 -12.27 19.72 -10.79
CA THR A 214 -13.35 20.12 -11.67
C THR A 214 -14.03 18.88 -12.28
N ALA A 215 -15.23 19.05 -12.83
CA ALA A 215 -15.89 17.97 -13.57
C ALA A 215 -15.06 17.50 -14.78
N GLN A 216 -14.30 18.40 -15.40
CA GLN A 216 -13.43 18.08 -16.52
C GLN A 216 -12.21 17.24 -16.09
N ASP A 217 -11.71 17.44 -14.86
CA ASP A 217 -10.68 16.57 -14.28
C ASP A 217 -11.23 15.17 -14.08
N ASP A 218 -12.45 15.02 -13.57
CA ASP A 218 -13.07 13.70 -13.37
C ASP A 218 -13.28 12.94 -14.70
N GLU A 219 -13.66 13.63 -15.79
CA GLU A 219 -13.76 13.01 -17.13
C GLU A 219 -12.39 12.52 -17.64
N ARG A 220 -11.35 13.35 -17.54
CA ARG A 220 -9.98 12.97 -17.96
C ARG A 220 -9.45 11.80 -17.14
N LEU A 221 -9.71 11.81 -15.83
CA LEU A 221 -9.30 10.72 -14.94
C LEU A 221 -10.06 9.43 -15.21
N THR A 222 -11.34 9.52 -15.58
CA THR A 222 -12.11 8.37 -16.05
C THR A 222 -11.47 7.76 -17.29
N ALA A 223 -11.06 8.59 -18.26
CA ALA A 223 -10.36 8.11 -19.45
C ALA A 223 -9.04 7.41 -19.12
N VAL A 224 -8.23 7.98 -18.20
CA VAL A 224 -6.98 7.35 -17.71
C VAL A 224 -7.26 5.99 -17.06
N ILE A 225 -8.31 5.89 -16.22
CA ILE A 225 -8.69 4.62 -15.57
C ILE A 225 -9.13 3.58 -16.61
N GLU A 226 -9.94 3.98 -17.60
CA GLU A 226 -10.37 3.06 -18.66
C GLU A 226 -9.19 2.59 -19.52
N GLU A 227 -8.22 3.44 -19.81
CA GLU A 227 -6.99 3.03 -20.50
C GLU A 227 -6.15 2.06 -19.65
N LEU A 228 -6.00 2.32 -18.35
CA LEU A 228 -5.28 1.43 -17.43
C LEU A 228 -5.91 0.03 -17.33
N LYS A 229 -7.23 -0.10 -17.52
CA LYS A 229 -7.91 -1.40 -17.52
C LYS A 229 -7.61 -2.24 -18.76
N GLN A 230 -7.01 -1.66 -19.81
CA GLN A 230 -6.71 -2.35 -21.07
C GLN A 230 -5.26 -2.87 -21.15
N ILE A 231 -4.42 -2.56 -20.15
CA ILE A 231 -2.97 -2.90 -20.15
C ILE A 231 -2.59 -3.88 -19.05
#